data_AF-R7VD91-F1
#
_entry.id   AF-R7VD91-F1
#
_cell.length_a   1.000
_cell.length_b   1.000
_cell.length_c   1.000
_cell.angle_alpha   90.00
_cell.angle_beta   90.00
_cell.angle_gamma   90.00
#
_symmetry.space_group_name_H-M   'P 1'
#
loop_
_entity.id
_entity.type
_entity.pdbx_description
1 polymer ?
#
loop_
_entity_poly.entity_id
_entity_poly.type
_entity_poly.pdbx_seq_one_letter_code
_entity_poly.pdbx_strand_id
1 'polypeptide(L)'
;MKIAVVFTVIMCQVASSCQGQKRTVFCRHQFWAYKRPTGITFDEFLVNLQTLAQLREFTERYNMIRDKIIFTIAKTALKERMLREETLTLNRTITLCRAHETAQGELESMAATAHTDQALQNEDVQFLMSE
;
A
#
# COMPACT_ATOMS: atom_id res chain seq x y z
N MET A 1 -12.41 -15.16 2.79
CA MET A 1 -13.68 -14.70 3.39
C MET A 1 -13.56 -13.83 4.66
N LYS A 2 -12.39 -13.70 5.32
CA LYS A 2 -12.26 -12.88 6.56
C LYS A 2 -12.17 -11.36 6.33
N ILE A 3 -11.83 -10.90 5.12
CA ILE A 3 -11.62 -9.48 4.80
C ILE A 3 -12.93 -8.76 4.44
N ALA A 4 -13.92 -9.47 3.88
CA ALA A 4 -15.20 -8.89 3.50
C ALA A 4 -16.06 -8.46 4.70
N VAL A 5 -15.90 -9.12 5.87
CA VAL A 5 -16.70 -8.82 7.07
C VAL A 5 -16.22 -7.54 7.77
N VAL A 6 -14.93 -7.19 7.66
CA VAL A 6 -14.40 -5.93 8.22
C VAL A 6 -14.84 -4.72 7.38
N PHE A 7 -15.00 -4.91 6.07
CA PHE A 7 -15.40 -3.86 5.13
C PHE A 7 -16.86 -3.39 5.35
N THR A 8 -17.77 -4.28 5.76
CA THR A 8 -19.18 -3.93 6.00
C THR A 8 -19.40 -3.11 7.27
N VAL A 9 -18.63 -3.36 8.34
CA VAL A 9 -18.82 -2.66 9.63
C VAL A 9 -18.44 -1.18 9.53
N ILE A 10 -17.45 -0.82 8.71
CA ILE A 10 -17.04 0.58 8.54
C ILE A 10 -18.10 1.40 7.79
N MET A 11 -18.87 0.78 6.89
CA MET A 11 -19.95 1.47 6.18
C MET A 11 -21.22 1.65 7.02
N CYS A 12 -21.49 0.78 7.98
CA CYS A 12 -22.75 0.81 8.73
C CYS A 12 -22.79 1.90 9.84
N GLN A 13 -21.66 2.25 10.44
CA GLN A 13 -21.59 3.34 11.43
C GLN A 13 -21.52 4.74 10.80
N VAL A 14 -21.11 4.85 9.54
CA VAL A 14 -20.93 6.15 8.86
C VAL A 14 -22.25 6.70 8.29
N ALA A 15 -23.23 5.84 7.99
CA ALA A 15 -24.56 6.26 7.54
C ALA A 15 -25.50 6.67 8.68
N SER A 16 -25.29 6.18 9.91
CA SER A 16 -26.28 6.22 11.01
C SER A 16 -26.04 7.31 12.07
N SER A 17 -25.13 8.27 11.84
CA SER A 17 -24.96 9.42 12.75
C SER A 17 -24.83 10.76 12.04
N CYS A 18 -25.42 10.87 10.84
CA CYS A 18 -25.60 12.15 10.14
C CYS A 18 -26.88 12.87 10.60
N GLN A 19 -27.14 12.89 11.91
CA GLN A 19 -28.13 13.76 12.53
C GLN A 19 -27.39 14.89 13.25
N GLY A 20 -27.37 16.07 12.61
CA GLY A 20 -27.28 17.36 13.30
C GLY A 20 -25.94 18.09 13.30
N GLN A 21 -24.77 17.42 13.23
CA GLN A 21 -23.50 18.17 13.29
C GLN A 21 -22.42 17.59 12.38
N LYS A 22 -21.95 18.41 11.43
CA LYS A 22 -20.82 18.09 10.55
C LYS A 22 -19.56 17.85 11.41
N ARG A 23 -19.28 16.59 11.78
CA ARG A 23 -18.10 16.20 12.57
C ARG A 23 -16.80 16.21 11.74
N THR A 24 -16.58 17.24 10.92
CA THR A 24 -15.46 17.36 9.97
C THR A 24 -14.11 17.08 10.63
N VAL A 25 -13.90 17.52 11.88
CA VAL A 25 -12.67 17.29 12.64
C VAL A 25 -12.45 15.81 12.94
N PHE A 26 -13.44 15.10 13.50
CA PHE A 26 -13.36 13.66 13.78
C PHE A 26 -13.07 12.87 12.51
N CYS A 27 -13.77 13.26 11.47
CA CYS A 27 -13.73 12.73 10.13
C CYS A 27 -12.33 12.89 9.49
N ARG A 28 -11.70 14.06 9.62
CA ARG A 28 -10.31 14.30 9.20
C ARG A 28 -9.31 13.57 10.09
N HIS A 29 -9.55 13.52 11.40
CA HIS A 29 -8.71 12.75 12.32
C HIS A 29 -8.64 11.28 11.93
N GLN A 30 -9.77 10.66 11.56
CA GLN A 30 -9.80 9.27 11.10
C GLN A 30 -8.95 9.04 9.84
N PHE A 31 -8.98 9.98 8.88
CA PHE A 31 -8.12 9.94 7.69
C PHE A 31 -6.63 9.98 8.05
N TRP A 32 -6.24 10.90 8.94
CA TRP A 32 -4.84 11.05 9.37
C TRP A 32 -4.37 9.88 10.24
N ALA A 33 -5.25 9.35 11.08
CA ALA A 33 -4.96 8.20 11.95
C ALA A 33 -4.91 6.87 11.21
N TYR A 34 -5.49 6.77 10.00
CA TYR A 34 -5.48 5.55 9.21
C TYR A 34 -4.05 5.15 8.85
N LYS A 35 -3.62 3.96 9.27
CA LYS A 35 -2.32 3.37 8.94
C LYS A 35 -2.55 2.21 7.99
N ARG A 36 -1.63 1.99 7.04
CA ARG A 36 -1.65 0.78 6.19
C ARG A 36 -1.39 -0.45 7.08
N PRO A 37 -2.35 -1.39 7.21
CA PRO A 37 -2.11 -2.65 7.91
C PRO A 37 -1.04 -3.48 7.21
N THR A 38 -0.38 -4.37 7.96
CA THR A 38 0.53 -5.37 7.39
C THR A 38 -0.25 -6.40 6.58
N GLY A 39 0.28 -6.78 5.41
CA GLY A 39 -0.30 -7.86 4.60
C GLY A 39 -1.41 -7.44 3.63
N ILE A 40 -1.72 -6.15 3.50
CA ILE A 40 -2.58 -5.64 2.41
C ILE A 40 -1.74 -5.05 1.29
N THR A 41 -2.25 -5.07 0.06
CA THR A 41 -1.58 -4.47 -1.11
C THR A 41 -1.66 -2.94 -1.09
N PHE A 42 -0.86 -2.26 -1.92
CA PHE A 42 -0.98 -0.81 -2.06
C PHE A 42 -2.34 -0.40 -2.61
N ASP A 43 -2.90 -1.16 -3.55
CA ASP A 43 -4.19 -0.83 -4.15
C ASP A 43 -5.35 -0.96 -3.15
N GLU A 44 -5.36 -2.00 -2.30
CA GLU A 44 -6.32 -2.11 -1.19
C GLU A 44 -6.20 -0.92 -0.22
N PHE A 45 -4.96 -0.53 0.10
CA PHE A 45 -4.72 0.64 0.93
C PHE A 45 -5.24 1.93 0.28
N LEU A 46 -5.01 2.12 -1.02
CA LEU A 46 -5.44 3.29 -1.79
C LEU A 46 -6.96 3.41 -1.86
N VAL A 47 -7.68 2.31 -2.10
CA VAL A 47 -9.15 2.29 -2.14
C VAL A 47 -9.74 2.73 -0.79
N ASN A 48 -9.22 2.17 0.31
CA ASN A 48 -9.66 2.56 1.66
C ASN A 48 -9.36 4.05 1.94
N LEU A 49 -8.18 4.52 1.54
CA LEU A 49 -7.77 5.90 1.73
C LEU A 49 -8.62 6.88 0.91
N GLN A 50 -8.95 6.54 -0.34
CA GLN A 50 -9.83 7.33 -1.21
C GLN A 50 -11.26 7.38 -0.66
N THR A 51 -11.76 6.27 -0.12
CA THR A 51 -13.08 6.21 0.54
C THR A 51 -13.12 7.12 1.75
N LEU A 52 -12.10 7.05 2.60
CA LEU A 52 -11.95 7.95 3.75
C LEU A 52 -11.82 9.41 3.34
N ALA A 53 -11.26 9.72 2.16
CA ALA A 53 -11.12 11.09 1.66
C ALA A 53 -12.40 11.61 0.99
N GLN A 54 -13.18 10.75 0.32
CA GLN A 54 -14.43 11.12 -0.36
C GLN A 54 -15.53 11.51 0.63
N LEU A 55 -15.57 10.87 1.80
CA LEU A 55 -16.50 11.19 2.89
C LEU A 55 -16.20 12.53 3.58
N ARG A 56 -15.22 13.29 3.10
CA ARG A 56 -14.63 14.44 3.79
C ARG A 56 -14.52 15.59 2.79
N GLU A 57 -15.08 16.74 3.14
CA GLU A 57 -14.97 17.99 2.38
C GLU A 57 -13.54 18.54 2.45
N PHE A 58 -12.57 17.82 1.86
CA PHE A 58 -11.23 18.36 1.60
C PHE A 58 -11.25 19.15 0.30
N THR A 59 -10.93 20.44 0.38
CA THR A 59 -10.73 21.29 -0.80
C THR A 59 -9.65 20.70 -1.72
N GLU A 60 -8.51 20.34 -1.13
CA GLU A 60 -7.33 19.81 -1.83
C GLU A 60 -7.23 18.28 -1.70
N ARG A 61 -8.33 17.56 -1.97
CA ARG A 61 -8.45 16.10 -1.73
C ARG A 61 -7.29 15.29 -2.33
N TYR A 62 -6.90 15.59 -3.56
CA TYR A 62 -5.83 14.85 -4.24
C TYR A 62 -4.47 15.05 -3.57
N ASN A 63 -4.17 16.27 -3.14
CA ASN A 63 -2.95 16.59 -2.41
C ASN A 63 -2.94 15.92 -1.02
N MET A 64 -4.07 15.90 -0.32
CA MET A 64 -4.18 15.21 0.97
C MET A 64 -3.92 13.70 0.86
N ILE A 65 -4.46 13.05 -0.17
CA ILE A 65 -4.23 11.62 -0.42
C ILE A 65 -2.75 11.38 -0.77
N ARG A 66 -2.17 12.21 -1.64
CA ARG A 66 -0.76 12.14 -2.04
C ARG A 66 0.15 12.22 -0.80
N ASP A 67 -0.02 13.26 0.01
CA ASP A 67 0.82 13.52 1.17
C ASP A 67 0.68 12.40 2.20
N LYS A 68 -0.53 11.87 2.37
CA LYS A 68 -0.80 10.73 3.24
C LYS A 68 -0.13 9.44 2.75
N ILE A 69 -0.09 9.19 1.44
CA ILE A 69 0.65 8.07 0.86
C ILE A 69 2.14 8.21 1.19
N ILE A 70 2.74 9.37 0.91
CA ILE A 70 4.16 9.64 1.18
C ILE A 70 4.47 9.44 2.66
N PHE A 71 3.63 9.96 3.57
CA PHE A 71 3.80 9.78 5.00
C PHE A 71 3.79 8.30 5.41
N THR A 72 2.94 7.49 4.78
CA THR A 72 2.71 6.08 5.12
C THR A 72 3.78 5.13 4.55
N ILE A 73 4.52 5.52 3.50
CA ILE A 73 5.57 4.68 2.92
C ILE A 73 6.70 4.43 3.93
N ALA A 74 7.07 3.17 4.15
CA ALA A 74 8.18 2.82 5.03
C ALA A 74 9.56 2.92 4.35
N LYS A 75 9.63 2.64 3.03
CA LYS A 75 10.89 2.57 2.29
C LYS A 75 11.43 3.97 1.98
N THR A 76 12.56 4.33 2.62
CA THR A 76 13.20 5.64 2.45
C THR A 76 13.63 5.91 1.00
N ALA A 77 14.11 4.91 0.27
CA ALA A 77 14.51 5.08 -1.14
C ALA A 77 13.34 5.50 -2.04
N LEU A 78 12.13 4.96 -1.81
CA LEU A 78 10.94 5.36 -2.55
C LEU A 78 10.51 6.80 -2.18
N LYS A 79 10.59 7.16 -0.90
CA LYS A 79 10.35 8.53 -0.44
C LYS A 79 11.33 9.53 -1.08
N GLU A 80 12.62 9.22 -1.08
CA GLU A 80 13.65 10.06 -1.71
C GLU A 80 13.35 10.25 -3.20
N ARG A 81 13.02 9.17 -3.92
CA ARG A 81 12.62 9.26 -5.33
C ARG A 81 11.44 10.19 -5.55
N MET A 82 10.42 10.12 -4.70
CA MET A 82 9.25 11.00 -4.76
C MET A 82 9.60 12.46 -4.48
N LEU A 83 10.47 12.73 -3.49
CA LEU A 83 10.89 14.08 -3.12
C LEU A 83 11.79 14.75 -4.18
N ARG A 84 12.38 13.97 -5.10
CA ARG A 84 13.12 14.51 -6.24
C ARG A 84 12.24 14.97 -7.41
N GLU A 85 10.96 14.59 -7.44
CA GLU A 85 10.08 15.04 -8.52
C GLU A 85 9.64 16.49 -8.30
N GLU A 86 9.92 17.36 -9.26
CA GLU A 86 9.60 18.80 -9.21
C GLU A 86 8.10 19.06 -9.04
N THR A 87 7.26 18.25 -9.71
CA THR A 87 5.79 18.34 -9.65
C THR A 87 5.15 16.99 -9.39
N LEU A 88 5.22 16.55 -8.13
CA LEU A 88 4.65 15.26 -7.73
C LEU A 88 3.11 15.33 -7.63
N THR A 89 2.42 14.65 -8.55
CA THR A 89 0.95 14.50 -8.54
C THR A 89 0.51 13.22 -7.83
N LEU A 90 -0.77 13.14 -7.44
CA LEU A 90 -1.33 11.91 -6.87
C LEU A 90 -1.20 10.72 -7.85
N ASN A 91 -1.56 10.91 -9.12
CA ASN A 91 -1.47 9.85 -10.13
C ASN A 91 -0.03 9.35 -10.27
N ARG A 92 0.93 10.28 -10.29
CA ARG A 92 2.34 9.91 -10.37
C ARG A 92 2.82 9.14 -9.14
N THR A 93 2.38 9.56 -7.96
CA THR A 93 2.64 8.85 -6.70
C THR A 93 2.09 7.42 -6.73
N ILE A 94 0.87 7.24 -7.24
CA ILE A 94 0.25 5.91 -7.41
C ILE A 94 1.06 5.04 -8.36
N THR A 95 1.48 5.58 -9.51
CA THR A 95 2.32 4.85 -10.48
C THR A 95 3.64 4.40 -9.85
N LEU A 96 4.30 5.27 -9.09
CA LEU A 96 5.57 4.94 -8.42
C LEU A 96 5.39 3.86 -7.36
N CYS A 97 4.32 3.91 -6.56
CA CYS A 97 4.03 2.89 -5.56
C CYS A 97 3.75 1.53 -6.19
N ARG A 98 2.94 1.47 -7.25
CA ARG A 98 2.65 0.23 -7.98
C ARG A 98 3.90 -0.36 -8.61
N ALA A 99 4.67 0.46 -9.32
CA ALA A 99 5.93 0.03 -9.91
C ALA A 99 6.92 -0.50 -8.86
N HIS A 100 6.94 0.11 -7.67
CA HIS A 100 7.75 -0.38 -6.56
C HIS A 100 7.29 -1.74 -6.04
N GLU A 101 5.98 -1.95 -5.83
CA GLU A 101 5.46 -3.26 -5.40
C GLU A 101 5.70 -4.35 -6.43
N THR A 102 5.50 -4.06 -7.72
CA THR A 102 5.81 -5.00 -8.82
C THR A 102 7.29 -5.36 -8.82
N ALA A 103 8.18 -4.36 -8.79
CA ALA A 103 9.62 -4.61 -8.77
C ALA A 103 10.06 -5.39 -7.53
N GLN A 104 9.47 -5.15 -6.35
CA GLN A 104 9.78 -5.97 -5.16
C GLN A 104 9.39 -7.43 -5.38
N GLY A 105 8.20 -7.71 -5.93
CA GLY A 105 7.78 -9.08 -6.24
C GLY A 105 8.64 -9.76 -7.30
N GLU A 106 9.08 -9.03 -8.32
CA GLU A 106 10.01 -9.53 -9.34
C GLU A 106 11.40 -9.84 -8.74
N LEU A 107 11.92 -8.98 -7.87
CA LEU A 107 13.20 -9.24 -7.20
C LEU A 107 13.12 -10.45 -6.26
N GLU A 108 12.00 -10.62 -5.55
CA GLU A 108 11.76 -11.78 -4.68
C GLU A 108 11.70 -13.09 -5.48
N SER A 109 11.07 -13.09 -6.66
CA SER A 109 11.02 -14.27 -7.52
C SER A 109 12.40 -14.63 -8.10
N MET A 110 13.18 -13.62 -8.52
CA MET A 110 14.56 -13.82 -9.00
C MET A 110 15.48 -14.38 -7.91
N ALA A 111 15.32 -13.95 -6.66
CA ALA A 111 16.08 -14.48 -5.54
C ALA A 111 15.69 -15.94 -5.22
N ALA A 112 14.40 -16.27 -5.33
CA ALA A 112 13.93 -17.64 -5.11
C ALA A 112 14.48 -18.62 -6.16
N THR A 113 14.53 -18.23 -7.44
CA THR A 113 15.09 -19.07 -8.52
C THR A 113 16.58 -19.31 -8.36
N ALA A 114 17.34 -18.30 -7.90
CA ALA A 114 18.77 -18.45 -7.65
C ALA A 114 19.08 -19.47 -6.54
N HIS A 115 18.20 -19.60 -5.54
CA HIS A 115 18.36 -20.60 -4.48
C HIS A 115 18.01 -22.03 -4.93
N THR A 116 17.06 -22.21 -5.84
CA THR A 116 16.72 -23.53 -6.37
C THR A 116 17.79 -24.07 -7.32
N ASP A 117 18.41 -23.19 -8.12
CA ASP A 117 19.48 -23.59 -9.05
C ASP A 117 20.73 -24.09 -8.32
N GLN A 118 21.03 -23.51 -7.15
CA GLN A 118 22.13 -23.97 -6.29
C GLN A 118 21.85 -25.34 -5.64
N ALA A 119 20.59 -25.70 -5.39
CA ALA A 119 20.24 -27.01 -4.83
C ALA A 119 20.37 -28.13 -5.87
N LEU A 120 19.99 -27.87 -7.13
CA LEU A 120 20.10 -28.84 -8.23
C LEU A 120 21.56 -29.14 -8.58
N GLN A 121 22.45 -28.13 -8.53
CA GLN A 121 23.88 -28.34 -8.77
C GLN A 121 24.57 -29.19 -7.67
N ASN A 122 24.00 -29.25 -6.47
CA ASN A 122 24.58 -30.04 -5.37
C ASN A 122 24.16 -31.52 -5.41
N GLU A 123 23.02 -31.85 -6.03
CA GLU A 123 22.59 -33.25 -6.19
C GLU A 123 23.34 -33.97 -7.32
N ASP A 124 23.75 -33.25 -8.38
CA ASP A 124 24.54 -33.81 -9.49
C ASP A 124 25.99 -34.17 -9.09
N VAL A 125 26.55 -33.50 -8.07
CA VAL A 125 27.92 -33.79 -7.59
C VAL A 125 27.97 -35.08 -6.75
N GLN A 126 26.87 -35.45 -6.08
CA GLN A 126 26.79 -36.66 -5.26
C GLN A 126 26.81 -37.94 -6.10
N PHE A 127 26.32 -37.90 -7.35
CA PHE A 127 26.25 -39.05 -8.25
C PHE A 127 27.58 -39.39 -8.94
N LEU A 128 28.50 -38.43 -9.07
CA LEU A 128 29.81 -38.63 -9.72
C LEU A 128 30.93 -39.12 -8.77
N MET A 129 30.64 -39.28 -7.47
CA MET A 129 31.62 -39.76 -6.48
C MET A 129 31.42 -41.22 -6.07
N SER A 130 30.56 -41.98 -6.78
CA SER A 130 30.20 -43.37 -6.43
C SER A 130 30.62 -44.45 -7.44
N GLU A 131 31.59 -44.19 -8.32
CA GLU A 131 32.27 -45.24 -9.12
C GLU A 131 33.72 -45.48 -8.66
#